data_AF-A0A497NKM2-F1
#
_entry.id   AF-A0A497NKM2-F1
#
_cell.length_a   1.000
_cell.length_b   1.000
_cell.length_c   1.000
_cell.angle_alpha   90.00
_cell.angle_beta   90.00
_cell.angle_gamma   90.00
#
_symmetry.space_group_name_H-M   'P 1'
#
loop_
_entity.id
_entity.type
_entity.pdbx_description
1 polymer ?
#
loop_
_entity_poly.entity_id
_entity_poly.type
_entity_poly.pdbx_seq_one_letter_code
_entity_poly.pdbx_strand_id
1 'polypeptide(L)'
;MGVKMSREYQQYVSSLEDQLQNIYEIAKKAREKGLDPAFKPETEIAKDLAELVEGLVGPIGVAESIRDLGEKLPREELAFKIAEEIIYGKFGHMDAREAAEQAIRTALAILTEGITAAPLQGVSRVAIKYNPDRTKYLAIYFAGPIRSAGGTEQALTLVVGDFVRRLLGLDRYKPTEDEIGRFVEELRLFERTVARFQYHVSDEELRSCLQYIPVEVTGAETDPVEVSSFRNLPRIETNRIRGGALRVVNDGVIGRSTKVWTIVEKLGIEGWDWLKRIREIEKKKTASFMEDIIAGRPIFSFPSRHGGFRLRYGRARNTGLAAVGIHPATMMVLHGFLAAGTQLRIEGPGKAGVVLPVDTIEPPVVRLRNGSVVRVSLENFEQIKNVIDQILFLGDILVGFGDFLYNNKPLHPSGITEEWWCVELRRIIQKDFNGSVEEAAEVANVSVSRLEAILTNPFENKPTAKEAMALALALQVSLHPHFTYFWTSISVEEFRKLRSWLLNSKTRVKNDIVEEIIGANDGVVKELLERICVPHKIVEKKIQIEGDEAYVFAFCLGLHVPKARITHAKSALE
;
A
#
# COMPACT_ATOMS: atom_id res chain seq x y z
N MET A 1 -3.05 -21.09 -14.88
CA MET A 1 -4.22 -21.45 -15.72
C MET A 1 -4.48 -20.31 -16.68
N GLY A 2 -4.19 -20.50 -17.98
CA GLY A 2 -4.51 -19.52 -19.00
C GLY A 2 -6.03 -19.46 -19.20
N VAL A 3 -6.65 -18.35 -18.84
CA VAL A 3 -8.08 -18.14 -19.09
C VAL A 3 -8.25 -17.98 -20.59
N LYS A 4 -9.04 -18.86 -21.22
CA LYS A 4 -9.31 -18.78 -22.66
C LYS A 4 -10.04 -17.48 -22.94
N MET A 5 -9.45 -16.63 -23.78
CA MET A 5 -10.05 -15.34 -24.14
C MET A 5 -11.43 -15.55 -24.78
N SER A 6 -12.41 -14.71 -24.41
CA SER A 6 -13.71 -14.71 -25.08
C SER A 6 -13.55 -14.26 -26.54
N ARG A 7 -14.52 -14.60 -27.38
CA ARG A 7 -14.50 -14.18 -28.80
C ARG A 7 -14.44 -12.66 -28.95
N GLU A 8 -15.18 -11.93 -28.12
CA GLU A 8 -15.17 -10.47 -28.09
C GLU A 8 -13.77 -9.93 -27.74
N TYR A 9 -13.12 -10.53 -26.75
CA TYR A 9 -11.77 -10.12 -26.34
C TYR A 9 -10.72 -10.44 -27.41
N GLN A 10 -10.84 -11.59 -28.09
CA GLN A 10 -9.98 -11.92 -29.23
C GLN A 10 -10.14 -10.93 -30.38
N GLN A 11 -11.38 -10.53 -30.70
CA GLN A 11 -11.64 -9.50 -31.72
C GLN A 11 -11.04 -8.15 -31.32
N TYR A 12 -11.18 -7.77 -30.05
CA TYR A 12 -10.57 -6.55 -29.52
C TYR A 12 -9.04 -6.57 -29.67
N VAL A 13 -8.37 -7.63 -29.21
CA VAL A 13 -6.91 -7.77 -29.31
C VAL A 13 -6.45 -7.76 -30.77
N SER A 14 -7.09 -8.53 -31.65
CA SER A 14 -6.77 -8.56 -33.08
C SER A 14 -6.89 -7.16 -33.71
N SER A 15 -7.92 -6.39 -33.33
CA SER A 15 -8.07 -5.03 -33.85
C SER A 15 -6.94 -4.08 -33.45
N LEU A 16 -6.37 -4.27 -32.25
CA LEU A 16 -5.21 -3.51 -31.79
C LEU A 16 -3.93 -3.94 -32.50
N GLU A 17 -3.74 -5.24 -32.71
CA GLU A 17 -2.58 -5.79 -33.44
C GLU A 17 -2.56 -5.30 -34.89
N ASP A 18 -3.72 -5.34 -35.58
CA ASP A 18 -3.85 -4.84 -36.96
C ASP A 18 -3.54 -3.34 -37.05
N GLN A 19 -4.05 -2.54 -36.11
CA GLN A 19 -3.76 -1.10 -36.04
C GLN A 19 -2.28 -0.83 -35.77
N LEU A 20 -1.66 -1.57 -34.85
CA LEU A 20 -0.23 -1.47 -34.55
C LEU A 20 0.62 -1.81 -35.78
N GLN A 21 0.30 -2.89 -36.47
CA GLN A 21 1.04 -3.31 -37.67
C GLN A 21 0.95 -2.24 -38.77
N ASN A 22 -0.23 -1.66 -38.99
CA ASN A 22 -0.41 -0.58 -39.95
C ASN A 22 0.47 0.63 -39.64
N ILE A 23 0.54 1.04 -38.37
CA ILE A 23 1.41 2.15 -37.92
C ILE A 23 2.89 1.78 -38.09
N TYR A 24 3.26 0.54 -37.77
CA TYR A 24 4.64 0.07 -37.87
C TYR A 24 5.15 0.05 -39.32
N GLU A 25 4.32 -0.35 -40.28
CA GLU A 25 4.64 -0.29 -41.72
C GLU A 25 4.85 1.14 -42.22
N ILE A 26 4.08 2.10 -41.71
CA ILE A 26 4.30 3.52 -42.01
C ILE A 26 5.65 3.98 -41.46
N ALA A 27 5.98 3.62 -40.21
CA ALA A 27 7.25 3.96 -39.59
C ALA A 27 8.44 3.34 -40.34
N LYS A 28 8.31 2.10 -40.81
CA LYS A 28 9.33 1.41 -41.61
C LYS A 28 9.62 2.15 -42.91
N LYS A 29 8.59 2.48 -43.69
CA LYS A 29 8.74 3.25 -44.94
C LYS A 29 9.34 4.64 -44.72
N ALA A 30 9.08 5.26 -43.55
CA ALA A 30 9.69 6.53 -43.19
C ALA A 30 11.19 6.37 -42.89
N ARG A 31 11.56 5.39 -42.07
CA ARG A 31 12.95 5.11 -41.67
C ARG A 31 13.83 4.68 -42.84
N GLU A 32 13.27 3.95 -43.81
CA GLU A 32 13.96 3.55 -45.05
C GLU A 32 14.49 4.74 -45.87
N LYS A 33 13.95 5.96 -45.67
CA LYS A 33 14.44 7.18 -46.34
C LYS A 33 15.82 7.65 -45.83
N GLY A 34 16.32 7.08 -44.72
CA GLY A 34 17.65 7.40 -44.18
C GLY A 34 17.78 8.81 -43.61
N LEU A 35 16.66 9.41 -43.17
CA LEU A 35 16.64 10.75 -42.55
C LEU A 35 16.86 10.73 -41.04
N ASP A 36 16.88 9.54 -40.44
CA ASP A 36 17.02 9.28 -39.00
C ASP A 36 18.25 8.40 -38.72
N PRO A 37 18.70 8.25 -37.45
CA PRO A 37 19.90 7.48 -37.09
C PRO A 37 19.90 5.99 -37.50
N ALA A 38 18.72 5.41 -37.76
CA ALA A 38 18.55 4.02 -38.15
C ALA A 38 17.58 3.89 -39.33
N PHE A 39 17.87 2.94 -40.24
CA PHE A 39 17.04 2.62 -41.42
C PHE A 39 15.80 1.76 -41.12
N LYS A 40 15.65 1.31 -39.88
CA LYS A 40 14.49 0.56 -39.39
C LYS A 40 13.94 1.22 -38.12
N PRO A 41 12.66 0.99 -37.77
CA PRO A 41 12.17 1.36 -36.45
C PRO A 41 13.05 0.73 -35.36
N GLU A 42 13.48 1.54 -34.40
CA GLU A 42 14.34 1.11 -33.28
C GLU A 42 13.55 0.44 -32.15
N THR A 43 12.23 0.67 -32.11
CA THR A 43 11.31 0.00 -31.18
C THR A 43 10.87 -1.33 -31.79
N GLU A 44 11.22 -2.44 -31.16
CA GLU A 44 10.78 -3.77 -31.59
C GLU A 44 9.45 -4.14 -30.91
N ILE A 45 8.59 -4.87 -31.63
CA ILE A 45 7.31 -5.35 -31.11
C ILE A 45 7.56 -6.71 -30.45
N ALA A 46 7.19 -6.84 -29.18
CA ALA A 46 7.21 -8.10 -28.45
C ALA A 46 5.81 -8.45 -27.96
N LYS A 47 5.45 -9.73 -28.04
CA LYS A 47 4.11 -10.24 -27.69
C LYS A 47 3.98 -10.68 -26.24
N ASP A 48 5.09 -11.08 -25.63
CA ASP A 48 5.12 -11.60 -24.28
C ASP A 48 6.42 -11.21 -23.56
N LEU A 49 6.49 -11.59 -22.27
CA LEU A 49 7.68 -11.40 -21.45
C LEU A 49 8.93 -12.04 -22.07
N ALA A 50 8.76 -13.19 -22.72
CA ALA A 50 9.87 -13.97 -23.24
C ALA A 50 10.55 -13.25 -24.43
N GLU A 51 9.76 -12.73 -25.37
CA GLU A 51 10.23 -11.90 -26.47
C GLU A 51 10.80 -10.56 -25.99
N LEU A 52 10.20 -9.96 -24.94
CA LEU A 52 10.73 -8.76 -24.32
C LEU A 52 12.14 -8.99 -23.75
N VAL A 53 12.34 -10.09 -23.02
CA VAL A 53 13.65 -10.42 -22.43
C VAL A 53 14.67 -10.72 -23.52
N GLU A 54 14.31 -11.54 -24.51
CA GLU A 54 15.21 -11.89 -25.63
C GLU A 54 15.58 -10.66 -26.45
N GLY A 55 14.61 -9.81 -26.81
CA GLY A 55 14.86 -8.58 -27.57
C GLY A 55 15.67 -7.53 -26.78
N LEU A 56 15.48 -7.46 -25.46
CA LEU A 56 16.15 -6.46 -24.62
C LEU A 56 17.60 -6.82 -24.32
N VAL A 57 17.87 -8.09 -23.97
CA VAL A 57 19.20 -8.52 -23.50
C VAL A 57 19.66 -9.86 -24.06
N GLY A 58 18.81 -10.60 -24.76
CA GLY A 58 19.13 -11.96 -25.22
C GLY A 58 19.34 -12.96 -24.07
N PRO A 59 20.05 -14.08 -24.30
CA PRO A 59 20.63 -14.50 -25.58
C PRO A 59 19.57 -15.01 -26.57
N ILE A 60 19.95 -15.17 -27.83
CA ILE A 60 19.05 -15.71 -28.87
C ILE A 60 18.57 -17.11 -28.48
N GLY A 61 17.26 -17.36 -28.60
CA GLY A 61 16.62 -18.63 -28.23
C GLY A 61 16.19 -18.72 -26.77
N VAL A 62 16.47 -17.70 -25.94
CA VAL A 62 16.07 -17.71 -24.52
C VAL A 62 14.54 -17.62 -24.34
N ALA A 63 13.81 -17.00 -25.28
CA ALA A 63 12.37 -16.86 -25.14
C ALA A 63 11.65 -18.22 -25.06
N GLU A 64 12.08 -19.20 -25.84
CA GLU A 64 11.50 -20.56 -25.80
C GLU A 64 11.66 -21.18 -24.41
N SER A 65 12.86 -21.06 -23.82
CA SER A 65 13.12 -21.59 -22.48
C SER A 65 12.34 -20.84 -21.39
N ILE A 66 12.18 -19.52 -21.54
CA ILE A 66 11.36 -18.71 -20.62
C ILE A 66 9.90 -19.15 -20.67
N ARG A 67 9.33 -19.42 -21.85
CA ARG A 67 7.95 -19.90 -21.99
C ARG A 67 7.79 -21.28 -21.34
N ASP A 68 8.66 -22.22 -21.70
CA ASP A 68 8.58 -23.61 -21.23
C ASP A 68 8.72 -23.76 -19.71
N LEU A 69 9.61 -22.95 -19.11
CA LEU A 69 9.84 -22.95 -17.67
C LEU A 69 8.83 -22.07 -16.94
N GLY A 70 8.37 -20.98 -17.54
CA GLY A 70 7.40 -20.04 -16.94
C GLY A 70 6.02 -20.64 -16.70
N GLU A 71 5.66 -21.73 -17.39
CA GLU A 71 4.44 -22.50 -17.08
C GLU A 71 4.56 -23.29 -15.76
N LYS A 72 5.78 -23.58 -15.31
CA LYS A 72 6.07 -24.52 -14.21
C LYS A 72 6.65 -23.82 -12.99
N LEU A 73 7.42 -22.75 -13.20
CA LEU A 73 8.18 -22.05 -12.17
C LEU A 73 7.63 -20.65 -11.95
N PRO A 74 7.55 -20.17 -10.69
CA PRO A 74 7.29 -18.77 -10.44
C PRO A 74 8.45 -17.91 -10.95
N ARG A 75 8.17 -16.63 -11.20
CA ARG A 75 9.09 -15.67 -11.83
C ARG A 75 10.47 -15.61 -11.17
N GLU A 76 10.53 -15.61 -9.84
CA GLU A 76 11.80 -15.59 -9.11
C GLU A 76 12.62 -16.87 -9.38
N GLU A 77 12.00 -18.06 -9.33
CA GLU A 77 12.68 -19.34 -9.63
C GLU A 77 13.11 -19.43 -11.10
N LEU A 78 12.25 -18.94 -12.00
CA LEU A 78 12.51 -18.88 -13.43
C LEU A 78 13.78 -18.09 -13.75
N ALA A 79 13.98 -16.92 -13.12
CA ALA A 79 15.15 -16.08 -13.34
C ALA A 79 16.47 -16.80 -13.00
N PHE A 80 16.49 -17.55 -11.87
CA PHE A 80 17.67 -18.33 -11.48
C PHE A 80 17.89 -19.53 -12.40
N LYS A 81 16.81 -20.20 -12.83
CA LYS A 81 16.93 -21.34 -13.73
C LYS A 81 17.45 -20.96 -15.10
N ILE A 82 16.98 -19.85 -15.67
CA ILE A 82 17.49 -19.32 -16.93
C ILE A 82 18.95 -18.87 -16.79
N ALA A 83 19.32 -18.23 -15.68
CA ALA A 83 20.73 -17.92 -15.41
C ALA A 83 21.62 -19.17 -15.38
N GLU A 84 21.16 -20.26 -14.77
CA GLU A 84 21.85 -21.55 -14.77
C GLU A 84 22.03 -22.11 -16.20
N GLU A 85 20.97 -22.11 -17.01
CA GLU A 85 21.03 -22.61 -18.40
C GLU A 85 22.01 -21.81 -19.28
N ILE A 86 22.13 -20.50 -19.05
CA ILE A 86 23.11 -19.64 -19.72
C ILE A 86 24.53 -20.04 -19.31
N ILE A 87 24.79 -20.22 -18.00
CA ILE A 87 26.13 -20.61 -17.52
C ILE A 87 26.56 -21.98 -18.02
N TYR A 88 25.63 -22.93 -18.16
CA TYR A 88 25.91 -24.24 -18.75
C TYR A 88 26.00 -24.24 -20.28
N GLY A 89 25.79 -23.09 -20.94
CA GLY A 89 26.00 -22.93 -22.37
C GLY A 89 24.87 -23.43 -23.27
N LYS A 90 23.64 -23.55 -22.75
CA LYS A 90 22.46 -23.98 -23.54
C LYS A 90 22.22 -23.11 -24.78
N PHE A 91 22.52 -21.81 -24.67
CA PHE A 91 22.30 -20.81 -25.71
C PHE A 91 23.57 -20.46 -26.52
N GLY A 92 24.58 -21.34 -26.48
CA GLY A 92 25.88 -21.14 -27.08
C GLY A 92 26.99 -20.99 -26.03
N HIS A 93 28.23 -21.31 -26.43
CA HIS A 93 29.39 -21.16 -25.57
C HIS A 93 29.85 -19.70 -25.50
N MET A 94 30.03 -19.23 -24.27
CA MET A 94 30.56 -17.91 -23.94
C MET A 94 31.76 -18.09 -23.00
N ASP A 95 32.65 -17.10 -22.93
CA ASP A 95 33.65 -17.11 -21.87
C ASP A 95 32.98 -16.91 -20.49
N ALA A 96 33.70 -17.22 -19.41
CA ALA A 96 33.13 -17.17 -18.06
C ALA A 96 32.61 -15.77 -17.66
N ARG A 97 33.22 -14.69 -18.17
CA ARG A 97 32.81 -13.32 -17.87
C ARG A 97 31.56 -12.95 -18.66
N GLU A 98 31.54 -13.27 -19.95
CA GLU A 98 30.43 -13.03 -20.87
C GLU A 98 29.20 -13.84 -20.45
N ALA A 99 29.39 -15.11 -20.10
CA ALA A 99 28.32 -15.95 -19.55
C ALA A 99 27.74 -15.35 -18.26
N ALA A 100 28.61 -14.85 -17.35
CA ALA A 100 28.16 -14.20 -16.12
C ALA A 100 27.37 -12.92 -16.39
N GLU A 101 27.87 -12.07 -17.29
CA GLU A 101 27.20 -10.84 -17.68
C GLU A 101 25.84 -11.11 -18.31
N GLN A 102 25.79 -12.05 -19.26
CA GLN A 102 24.56 -12.45 -19.93
C GLN A 102 23.55 -13.02 -18.93
N ALA A 103 23.97 -13.94 -18.06
CA ALA A 103 23.10 -14.56 -17.06
C ALA A 103 22.50 -13.52 -16.10
N ILE A 104 23.30 -12.57 -15.61
CA ILE A 104 22.84 -11.51 -14.71
C ILE A 104 21.86 -10.57 -15.40
N ARG A 105 22.14 -10.15 -16.64
CA ARG A 105 21.27 -9.26 -17.42
C ARG A 105 19.94 -9.94 -17.74
N THR A 106 19.96 -11.18 -18.23
CA THR A 106 18.74 -11.94 -18.55
C THR A 106 17.90 -12.21 -17.30
N ALA A 107 18.52 -12.60 -16.18
CA ALA A 107 17.80 -12.79 -14.92
C ALA A 107 17.16 -11.49 -14.42
N LEU A 108 17.90 -10.36 -14.46
CA LEU A 108 17.34 -9.07 -14.08
C LEU A 108 16.20 -8.64 -15.02
N ALA A 109 16.28 -8.95 -16.32
CA ALA A 109 15.19 -8.71 -17.26
C ALA A 109 13.94 -9.51 -16.90
N ILE A 110 14.07 -10.79 -16.55
CA ILE A 110 12.94 -11.62 -16.09
C ILE A 110 12.35 -11.05 -14.79
N LEU A 111 13.19 -10.71 -13.82
CA LEU A 111 12.76 -10.15 -12.52
C LEU A 111 12.05 -8.81 -12.65
N THR A 112 12.44 -8.01 -13.64
CA THR A 112 11.83 -6.69 -13.95
C THR A 112 10.80 -6.74 -15.07
N GLU A 113 10.35 -7.93 -15.45
CA GLU A 113 9.34 -8.17 -16.50
C GLU A 113 9.70 -7.58 -17.88
N GLY A 114 10.98 -7.30 -18.14
CA GLY A 114 11.45 -6.71 -19.40
C GLY A 114 10.97 -5.27 -19.65
N ILE A 115 10.33 -4.62 -18.66
CA ILE A 115 9.74 -3.28 -18.82
C ILE A 115 10.66 -2.14 -18.38
N THR A 116 11.82 -2.44 -17.81
CA THR A 116 12.75 -1.43 -17.28
C THR A 116 14.05 -1.39 -18.08
N ALA A 117 14.73 -0.25 -18.06
CA ALA A 117 16.06 -0.10 -18.66
C ALA A 117 17.19 -0.71 -17.80
N ALA A 118 16.89 -1.19 -16.59
CA ALA A 118 17.89 -1.69 -15.66
C ALA A 118 18.73 -2.88 -16.17
N PRO A 119 18.18 -3.88 -16.87
CA PRO A 119 18.97 -4.98 -17.45
C PRO A 119 19.98 -4.51 -18.51
N LEU A 120 19.62 -3.49 -19.28
CA LEU A 120 20.43 -2.99 -20.39
C LEU A 120 21.43 -1.92 -19.93
N GLN A 121 20.95 -0.91 -19.21
CA GLN A 121 21.71 0.28 -18.83
C GLN A 121 22.07 0.34 -17.34
N GLY A 122 21.36 -0.40 -16.49
CA GLY A 122 21.59 -0.41 -15.04
C GLY A 122 22.77 -1.29 -14.63
N VAL A 123 22.86 -2.50 -15.18
CA VAL A 123 24.08 -3.33 -15.11
C VAL A 123 24.95 -2.94 -16.30
N SER A 124 26.04 -2.21 -16.06
CA SER A 124 26.92 -1.70 -17.11
C SER A 124 27.96 -2.71 -17.59
N ARG A 125 28.50 -3.52 -16.67
CA ARG A 125 29.53 -4.54 -16.94
C ARG A 125 29.58 -5.57 -15.81
N VAL A 126 30.03 -6.78 -16.11
CA VAL A 126 30.49 -7.75 -15.11
C VAL A 126 31.99 -8.06 -15.30
N ALA A 127 32.71 -8.21 -14.19
CA ALA A 127 34.14 -8.54 -14.22
C ALA A 127 34.50 -9.63 -13.20
N ILE A 128 35.57 -10.37 -13.50
CA ILE A 128 36.18 -11.32 -12.57
C ILE A 128 37.48 -10.68 -12.07
N LYS A 129 37.58 -10.45 -10.75
CA LYS A 129 38.69 -9.75 -10.10
C LYS A 129 39.35 -10.65 -9.05
N TYR A 130 40.42 -10.17 -8.42
CA TYR A 130 41.21 -10.94 -7.46
C TYR A 130 41.12 -10.33 -6.05
N ASN A 131 40.88 -11.18 -5.06
CA ASN A 131 41.00 -10.84 -3.66
C ASN A 131 42.48 -10.68 -3.25
N PRO A 132 42.79 -10.11 -2.07
CA PRO A 132 44.15 -10.03 -1.56
C PRO A 132 44.87 -11.39 -1.43
N ASP A 133 44.11 -12.45 -1.17
CA ASP A 133 44.58 -13.86 -1.14
C ASP A 133 44.67 -14.52 -2.53
N ARG A 134 44.48 -13.73 -3.60
CA ARG A 134 44.50 -14.13 -5.01
C ARG A 134 43.34 -15.03 -5.44
N THR A 135 42.32 -15.25 -4.62
CA THR A 135 41.12 -15.96 -5.10
C THR A 135 40.34 -15.07 -6.06
N LYS A 136 39.74 -15.69 -7.09
CA LYS A 136 38.92 -14.97 -8.07
C LYS A 136 37.50 -14.78 -7.53
N TYR A 137 36.93 -13.60 -7.73
CA TYR A 137 35.56 -13.29 -7.32
C TYR A 137 34.84 -12.46 -8.40
N LEU A 138 33.52 -12.33 -8.30
CA LEU A 138 32.67 -11.61 -9.25
C LEU A 138 32.42 -10.15 -8.82
N ALA A 139 32.50 -9.22 -9.76
CA ALA A 139 32.19 -7.80 -9.57
C ALA A 139 31.12 -7.34 -10.57
N ILE A 140 30.08 -6.66 -10.08
CA ILE A 140 28.98 -6.14 -10.89
C ILE A 140 29.05 -4.61 -10.87
N TYR A 141 29.12 -4.01 -12.06
CA TYR A 141 29.21 -2.57 -12.24
C TYR A 141 27.82 -2.00 -12.50
N PHE A 142 27.29 -1.27 -11.54
CA PHE A 142 26.00 -0.59 -11.65
C PHE A 142 26.16 0.85 -12.13
N ALA A 143 25.22 1.31 -12.95
CA ALA A 143 25.10 2.70 -13.39
C ALA A 143 23.78 3.31 -12.89
N GLY A 144 23.64 4.63 -12.99
CA GLY A 144 22.46 5.39 -12.52
C GLY A 144 21.09 4.81 -12.95
N PRO A 145 20.92 4.32 -14.20
CA PRO A 145 19.66 3.73 -14.66
C PRO A 145 19.17 2.49 -13.87
N ILE A 146 20.01 1.88 -13.02
CA ILE A 146 19.60 0.79 -12.11
C ILE A 146 18.44 1.21 -11.19
N ARG A 147 18.28 2.52 -10.95
CA ARG A 147 17.14 3.10 -10.20
C ARG A 147 15.78 2.73 -10.80
N SER A 148 15.71 2.42 -12.09
CA SER A 148 14.48 1.99 -12.76
C SER A 148 14.01 0.60 -12.34
N ALA A 149 14.92 -0.27 -11.86
CA ALA A 149 14.54 -1.50 -11.17
C ALA A 149 14.02 -1.17 -9.77
N GLY A 150 13.01 -1.90 -9.31
CA GLY A 150 12.57 -1.83 -7.91
C GLY A 150 13.70 -2.26 -6.96
N GLY A 151 13.69 -1.75 -5.73
CA GLY A 151 14.75 -2.07 -4.76
C GLY A 151 14.92 -3.57 -4.51
N THR A 152 13.82 -4.34 -4.59
CA THR A 152 13.88 -5.80 -4.44
C THR A 152 14.68 -6.42 -5.59
N GLU A 153 14.37 -6.04 -6.83
CA GLU A 153 15.02 -6.53 -8.05
C GLU A 153 16.50 -6.10 -8.11
N GLN A 154 16.83 -4.88 -7.65
CA GLN A 154 18.22 -4.44 -7.47
C GLN A 154 18.99 -5.38 -6.55
N ALA A 155 18.44 -5.70 -5.37
CA ALA A 155 19.08 -6.60 -4.41
C ALA A 155 19.18 -8.03 -4.94
N LEU A 156 18.11 -8.54 -5.59
CA LEU A 156 18.11 -9.87 -6.20
C LEU A 156 19.17 -9.99 -7.30
N THR A 157 19.55 -8.90 -7.98
CA THR A 157 20.67 -8.92 -8.93
C THR A 157 21.97 -9.40 -8.27
N LEU A 158 22.22 -9.01 -7.01
CA LEU A 158 23.39 -9.48 -6.25
C LEU A 158 23.26 -10.93 -5.80
N VAL A 159 22.04 -11.37 -5.48
CA VAL A 159 21.75 -12.78 -5.15
C VAL A 159 21.96 -13.67 -6.38
N VAL A 160 21.49 -13.23 -7.55
CA VAL A 160 21.78 -13.90 -8.84
C VAL A 160 23.27 -13.88 -9.12
N GLY A 161 23.97 -12.77 -8.86
CA GLY A 161 25.43 -12.71 -8.97
C GLY A 161 26.14 -13.72 -8.09
N ASP A 162 25.67 -13.92 -6.85
CA ASP A 162 26.19 -14.91 -5.92
C ASP A 162 25.90 -16.35 -6.39
N PHE A 163 24.74 -16.58 -6.99
CA PHE A 163 24.41 -17.86 -7.60
C PHE A 163 25.33 -18.16 -8.80
N VAL A 164 25.45 -17.21 -9.73
CA VAL A 164 26.29 -17.31 -10.94
C VAL A 164 27.76 -17.53 -10.58
N ARG A 165 28.30 -16.78 -9.61
CA ARG A 165 29.72 -16.92 -9.21
C ARG A 165 30.00 -18.30 -8.62
N ARG A 166 29.04 -18.92 -7.91
CA ARG A 166 29.17 -20.31 -7.41
C ARG A 166 29.21 -21.31 -8.57
N LEU A 167 28.34 -21.18 -9.56
CA LEU A 167 28.35 -22.05 -10.75
C LEU A 167 29.66 -21.97 -11.54
N LEU A 168 30.28 -20.77 -11.57
CA LEU A 168 31.58 -20.55 -12.20
C LEU A 168 32.79 -20.94 -11.33
N GLY A 169 32.57 -21.47 -10.13
CA GLY A 169 33.65 -21.85 -9.20
C GLY A 169 34.45 -20.67 -8.64
N LEU A 170 33.86 -19.47 -8.60
CA LEU A 170 34.48 -18.27 -8.05
C LEU A 170 34.25 -18.19 -6.52
N ASP A 171 35.25 -17.68 -5.82
CA ASP A 171 35.21 -17.41 -4.39
C ASP A 171 34.34 -16.17 -4.09
N ARG A 172 33.99 -15.99 -2.81
CA ARG A 172 33.30 -14.78 -2.34
C ARG A 172 34.22 -13.56 -2.43
N TYR A 173 33.61 -12.40 -2.64
CA TYR A 173 34.25 -11.11 -2.43
C TYR A 173 34.64 -10.94 -0.96
N LYS A 174 35.87 -10.46 -0.74
CA LYS A 174 36.45 -10.16 0.58
C LYS A 174 36.81 -8.66 0.58
N PRO A 175 35.90 -7.78 1.03
CA PRO A 175 36.18 -6.35 1.09
C PRO A 175 37.26 -6.05 2.13
N THR A 176 38.09 -5.05 1.84
CA THR A 176 39.01 -4.43 2.80
C THR A 176 38.29 -3.34 3.60
N GLU A 177 38.81 -2.99 4.77
CA GLU A 177 38.27 -1.89 5.58
C GLU A 177 38.26 -0.56 4.82
N ASP A 178 39.27 -0.30 3.98
CA ASP A 178 39.34 0.89 3.15
C ASP A 178 38.23 0.93 2.09
N GLU A 179 37.87 -0.21 1.49
CA GLU A 179 36.77 -0.29 0.51
C GLU A 179 35.40 -0.11 1.18
N ILE A 180 35.24 -0.63 2.40
CA ILE A 180 34.05 -0.40 3.22
C ILE A 180 33.96 1.09 3.58
N GLY A 181 35.07 1.67 4.08
CA GLY A 181 35.18 3.09 4.41
C GLY A 181 34.87 3.99 3.22
N ARG A 182 35.40 3.64 2.04
CA ARG A 182 35.10 4.30 0.77
C ARG A 182 33.62 4.28 0.44
N PHE A 183 32.96 3.13 0.57
CA PHE A 183 31.54 3.01 0.26
C PHE A 183 30.68 3.85 1.22
N VAL A 184 31.01 3.85 2.52
CA VAL A 184 30.32 4.66 3.54
C VAL A 184 30.49 6.15 3.24
N GLU A 185 31.72 6.59 2.90
CA GLU A 185 31.98 7.99 2.53
C GLU A 185 31.16 8.40 1.30
N GLU A 186 31.21 7.61 0.23
CA GLU A 186 30.44 7.88 -0.99
C GLU A 186 28.94 8.01 -0.69
N LEU A 187 28.39 7.15 0.16
CA LEU A 187 26.98 7.18 0.53
C LEU A 187 26.61 8.48 1.25
N ARG A 188 27.41 8.89 2.25
CA ARG A 188 27.17 10.14 2.99
C ARG A 188 27.37 11.37 2.13
N LEU A 189 28.34 11.34 1.23
CA LEU A 189 28.58 12.44 0.29
C LEU A 189 27.40 12.55 -0.68
N PHE A 190 26.91 11.43 -1.22
CA PHE A 190 25.74 11.38 -2.09
C PHE A 190 24.49 11.94 -1.42
N GLU A 191 24.21 11.56 -0.16
CA GLU A 191 23.08 12.10 0.62
C GLU A 191 23.15 13.62 0.79
N ARG A 192 24.36 14.17 0.95
CA ARG A 192 24.59 15.59 1.18
C ARG A 192 24.55 16.42 -0.10
N THR A 193 25.08 15.91 -1.21
CA THR A 193 25.35 16.72 -2.41
C THR A 193 24.55 16.34 -3.63
N VAL A 194 24.02 15.11 -3.71
CA VAL A 194 23.37 14.60 -4.93
C VAL A 194 21.88 14.39 -4.72
N ALA A 195 21.50 13.44 -3.88
CA ALA A 195 20.09 13.08 -3.67
C ALA A 195 19.91 12.28 -2.39
N ARG A 196 18.68 12.32 -1.84
CA ARG A 196 18.28 11.44 -0.75
C ARG A 196 18.01 10.02 -1.25
N PHE A 197 18.31 9.05 -0.41
CA PHE A 197 17.89 7.67 -0.56
C PHE A 197 16.44 7.45 -0.10
N GLN A 198 15.85 6.30 -0.44
CA GLN A 198 14.52 5.92 0.05
C GLN A 198 14.51 5.51 1.52
N TYR A 199 15.67 5.12 2.03
CA TYR A 199 15.88 4.66 3.39
C TYR A 199 17.10 5.35 3.97
N HIS A 200 16.97 5.86 5.19
CA HIS A 200 18.12 6.33 5.94
C HIS A 200 18.73 5.18 6.73
N VAL A 201 19.92 4.77 6.33
CA VAL A 201 20.66 3.64 6.90
C VAL A 201 21.84 4.16 7.69
N SER A 202 22.05 3.64 8.90
CA SER A 202 23.18 4.00 9.74
C SER A 202 24.50 3.47 9.20
N ASP A 203 25.59 4.11 9.61
CA ASP A 203 26.96 3.71 9.27
C ASP A 203 27.28 2.27 9.71
N GLU A 204 26.78 1.84 10.87
CA GLU A 204 27.02 0.51 11.42
C GLU A 204 26.25 -0.57 10.66
N GLU A 205 24.99 -0.31 10.31
CA GLU A 205 24.18 -1.20 9.46
C GLU A 205 24.82 -1.37 8.08
N LEU A 206 25.30 -0.27 7.49
CA LEU A 206 25.94 -0.27 6.17
C LEU A 206 27.26 -1.06 6.18
N ARG A 207 28.14 -0.79 7.16
CA ARG A 207 29.41 -1.53 7.33
C ARG A 207 29.16 -3.02 7.52
N SER A 208 28.24 -3.37 8.42
CA SER A 208 27.85 -4.76 8.67
C SER A 208 27.37 -5.45 7.39
N CYS A 209 26.51 -4.78 6.61
CA CYS A 209 26.01 -5.32 5.34
C CYS A 209 27.14 -5.57 4.34
N LEU A 210 28.03 -4.59 4.13
CA LEU A 210 29.09 -4.66 3.12
C LEU A 210 30.07 -5.82 3.37
N GLN A 211 30.31 -6.19 4.63
CA GLN A 211 31.18 -7.33 4.99
C GLN A 211 30.63 -8.69 4.54
N TYR A 212 29.31 -8.82 4.37
CA TYR A 212 28.66 -10.09 4.06
C TYR A 212 28.24 -10.26 2.60
N ILE A 213 28.20 -9.18 1.79
CA ILE A 213 27.84 -9.31 0.37
C ILE A 213 28.94 -10.11 -0.37
N PRO A 214 28.62 -11.26 -0.97
CA PRO A 214 29.62 -12.17 -1.54
C PRO A 214 30.09 -11.78 -2.96
N VAL A 215 29.57 -10.69 -3.52
CA VAL A 215 29.88 -10.15 -4.85
C VAL A 215 30.24 -8.68 -4.68
N GLU A 216 31.25 -8.18 -5.39
CA GLU A 216 31.60 -6.76 -5.33
C GLU A 216 30.51 -5.92 -6.00
N VAL A 217 29.89 -5.04 -5.23
CA VAL A 217 28.97 -4.01 -5.72
C VAL A 217 29.79 -2.77 -6.06
N THR A 218 30.01 -2.53 -7.35
CA THR A 218 30.77 -1.37 -7.84
C THR A 218 30.03 -0.72 -9.01
N GLY A 219 30.65 0.22 -9.71
CA GLY A 219 29.97 0.96 -10.77
C GLY A 219 30.85 2.00 -11.45
N ALA A 220 30.36 2.49 -12.58
CA ALA A 220 30.91 3.68 -13.22
C ALA A 220 30.66 4.92 -12.35
N GLU A 221 31.43 5.98 -12.58
CA GLU A 221 31.11 7.28 -12.01
C GLU A 221 29.76 7.77 -12.52
N THR A 222 28.87 8.17 -11.61
CA THR A 222 27.55 8.70 -11.96
C THR A 222 27.46 10.20 -11.75
N ASP A 223 28.24 10.72 -10.81
CA ASP A 223 28.17 12.12 -10.37
C ASP A 223 29.58 12.71 -10.32
N PRO A 224 29.78 13.97 -10.77
CA PRO A 224 31.08 14.61 -10.82
C PRO A 224 31.52 15.12 -9.43
N VAL A 225 31.35 14.29 -8.40
CA VAL A 225 31.68 14.60 -7.01
C VAL A 225 32.78 13.66 -6.56
N GLU A 226 33.91 14.21 -6.09
CA GLU A 226 35.06 13.41 -5.65
C GLU A 226 35.00 13.10 -4.16
N VAL A 227 35.48 11.90 -3.81
CA VAL A 227 35.73 11.53 -2.41
C VAL A 227 36.97 12.24 -1.87
N SER A 228 36.92 12.57 -0.58
CA SER A 228 38.00 13.23 0.15
C SER A 228 38.95 12.20 0.79
N SER A 229 38.41 11.08 1.28
CA SER A 229 39.17 9.96 1.85
C SER A 229 39.14 8.74 0.92
N PHE A 230 39.94 7.71 1.22
CA PHE A 230 39.95 6.43 0.49
C PHE A 230 40.06 6.55 -1.05
N ARG A 231 41.00 7.39 -1.50
CA ARG A 231 41.31 7.62 -2.92
C ARG A 231 42.26 6.54 -3.46
N ASN A 232 42.19 6.30 -4.77
CA ASN A 232 43.09 5.43 -5.53
C ASN A 232 43.17 4.00 -5.00
N LEU A 233 42.03 3.45 -4.55
CA LEU A 233 41.98 2.07 -4.10
C LEU A 233 42.20 1.11 -5.29
N PRO A 234 43.01 0.04 -5.13
CA PRO A 234 43.43 -0.81 -6.26
C PRO A 234 42.28 -1.42 -7.07
N ARG A 235 41.14 -1.67 -6.42
CA ARG A 235 39.95 -2.29 -7.01
C ARG A 235 38.85 -1.28 -7.32
N ILE A 236 39.06 0.03 -7.16
CA ILE A 236 38.05 1.05 -7.46
C ILE A 236 38.64 2.03 -8.46
N GLU A 237 38.14 1.98 -9.69
CA GLU A 237 38.74 2.62 -10.86
C GLU A 237 38.48 4.14 -10.95
N THR A 238 37.69 4.69 -10.02
CA THR A 238 37.35 6.13 -9.97
C THR A 238 37.48 6.67 -8.54
N ASN A 239 37.72 7.97 -8.41
CA ASN A 239 37.63 8.71 -7.13
C ASN A 239 36.31 9.47 -7.01
N ARG A 240 35.35 9.23 -7.90
CA ARG A 240 34.03 9.85 -7.89
C ARG A 240 32.96 8.92 -7.34
N ILE A 241 31.78 9.46 -7.08
CA ILE A 241 30.65 8.73 -6.54
C ILE A 241 30.09 7.72 -7.57
N ARG A 242 29.85 6.50 -7.10
CA ARG A 242 29.24 5.39 -7.85
C ARG A 242 27.78 5.20 -7.43
N GLY A 243 26.94 6.18 -7.74
CA GLY A 243 25.55 6.27 -7.26
C GLY A 243 24.67 5.06 -7.57
N GLY A 244 24.94 4.34 -8.68
CA GLY A 244 24.28 3.07 -8.99
C GLY A 244 24.53 2.01 -7.91
N ALA A 245 25.79 1.80 -7.54
CA ALA A 245 26.20 0.83 -6.51
C ALA A 245 25.59 1.19 -5.14
N LEU A 246 25.64 2.48 -4.77
CA LEU A 246 25.09 2.98 -3.52
C LEU A 246 23.59 2.66 -3.38
N ARG A 247 22.81 2.85 -4.45
CA ARG A 247 21.37 2.56 -4.46
C ARG A 247 21.08 1.08 -4.28
N VAL A 248 21.81 0.21 -5.00
CA VAL A 248 21.62 -1.24 -4.89
C VAL A 248 21.80 -1.72 -3.46
N VAL A 249 22.82 -1.22 -2.74
CA VAL A 249 23.04 -1.59 -1.34
C VAL A 249 22.01 -0.93 -0.41
N ASN A 250 21.84 0.38 -0.48
CA ASN A 250 21.03 1.14 0.47
C ASN A 250 19.52 0.91 0.28
N ASP A 251 19.01 1.22 -0.91
CA ASP A 251 17.58 1.15 -1.23
C ASP A 251 17.13 -0.28 -1.56
N GLY A 252 18.07 -1.13 -2.00
CA GLY A 252 17.85 -2.53 -2.31
C GLY A 252 18.11 -3.45 -1.13
N VAL A 253 19.38 -3.84 -0.92
CA VAL A 253 19.74 -4.90 0.03
C VAL A 253 19.27 -4.59 1.45
N ILE A 254 19.55 -3.40 1.95
CA ILE A 254 19.21 -3.01 3.33
C ILE A 254 17.73 -2.63 3.41
N GLY A 255 17.28 -1.67 2.58
CA GLY A 255 15.91 -1.17 2.60
C GLY A 255 14.82 -2.18 2.22
N ARG A 256 15.18 -3.27 1.51
CA ARG A 256 14.26 -4.37 1.17
C ARG A 256 14.68 -5.71 1.76
N SER A 257 15.54 -5.70 2.78
CA SER A 257 16.08 -6.90 3.44
C SER A 257 15.02 -7.94 3.78
N THR A 258 13.86 -7.53 4.31
CA THR A 258 12.76 -8.44 4.65
C THR A 258 12.21 -9.17 3.42
N LYS A 259 11.95 -8.47 2.32
CA LYS A 259 11.37 -9.06 1.10
C LYS A 259 12.40 -9.92 0.36
N VAL A 260 13.65 -9.46 0.32
CA VAL A 260 14.78 -10.22 -0.26
C VAL A 260 14.99 -11.52 0.51
N TRP A 261 14.99 -11.46 1.86
CA TRP A 261 15.12 -12.65 2.71
C TRP A 261 14.03 -13.69 2.42
N THR A 262 12.75 -13.27 2.33
CA THR A 262 11.66 -14.20 2.02
C THR A 262 11.86 -14.94 0.69
N ILE A 263 12.39 -14.25 -0.32
CA ILE A 263 12.66 -14.86 -1.63
C ILE A 263 13.86 -15.81 -1.55
N VAL A 264 14.97 -15.36 -0.94
CA VAL A 264 16.18 -16.18 -0.72
C VAL A 264 15.86 -17.47 0.05
N GLU A 265 15.07 -17.37 1.13
CA GLU A 265 14.65 -18.49 1.96
C GLU A 265 13.78 -19.46 1.17
N LYS A 266 12.82 -18.95 0.39
CA LYS A 266 11.96 -19.77 -0.48
C LYS A 266 12.77 -20.51 -1.54
N LEU A 267 13.80 -19.87 -2.11
CA LEU A 267 14.69 -20.45 -3.11
C LEU A 267 15.76 -21.39 -2.52
N GLY A 268 15.89 -21.47 -1.19
CA GLY A 268 16.90 -22.30 -0.53
C GLY A 268 18.33 -21.80 -0.74
N ILE A 269 18.54 -20.51 -0.96
CA ILE A 269 19.87 -19.94 -1.22
C ILE A 269 20.60 -19.69 0.10
N GLU A 270 21.64 -20.47 0.37
CA GLU A 270 22.44 -20.37 1.60
C GLU A 270 23.37 -19.14 1.60
N GLY A 271 23.74 -18.65 2.79
CA GLY A 271 24.76 -17.60 2.97
C GLY A 271 24.21 -16.17 3.06
N TRP A 272 22.89 -16.01 3.11
CA TRP A 272 22.18 -14.73 3.19
C TRP A 272 21.39 -14.53 4.48
N ASP A 273 21.53 -15.43 5.47
CA ASP A 273 20.84 -15.37 6.77
C ASP A 273 21.06 -14.08 7.57
N TRP A 274 22.17 -13.40 7.30
CA TRP A 274 22.50 -12.12 7.94
C TRP A 274 21.46 -11.02 7.62
N LEU A 275 20.67 -11.14 6.54
CA LEU A 275 19.55 -10.25 6.25
C LEU A 275 18.50 -10.24 7.38
N LYS A 276 18.36 -11.35 8.14
CA LYS A 276 17.46 -11.41 9.31
C LYS A 276 17.83 -10.39 10.38
N ARG A 277 19.14 -10.14 10.57
CA ARG A 277 19.63 -9.21 11.60
C ARG A 277 19.27 -7.76 11.28
N ILE A 278 19.31 -7.39 9.99
CA ILE A 278 18.91 -6.05 9.52
C ILE A 278 17.43 -5.78 9.83
N ARG A 279 16.56 -6.79 9.64
CA ARG A 279 15.12 -6.72 9.91
C ARG A 279 14.79 -6.45 11.39
N GLU A 280 15.58 -6.94 12.33
CA GLU A 280 15.36 -6.72 13.76
C GLU A 280 15.61 -5.27 14.19
N ILE A 281 16.52 -4.58 13.50
CA ILE A 281 16.85 -3.18 13.76
C ILE A 281 15.74 -2.26 13.22
N GLU A 282 15.17 -2.56 12.04
CA GLU A 282 14.04 -1.80 11.47
C GLU A 282 12.78 -1.84 12.34
N LYS A 283 12.45 -2.98 12.95
CA LYS A 283 11.24 -3.13 13.79
C LYS A 283 11.21 -2.19 15.00
N LYS A 284 12.35 -1.67 15.45
CA LYS A 284 12.45 -0.72 16.58
C LYS A 284 12.23 0.75 16.17
N LYS A 285 12.22 1.08 14.87
CA LYS A 285 12.14 2.47 14.34
C LYS A 285 10.72 2.86 13.89
N THR A 286 9.68 2.55 14.67
CA THR A 286 8.25 2.76 14.32
C THR A 286 7.80 4.21 14.04
N ALA A 287 8.70 5.20 13.99
CA ALA A 287 8.36 6.61 13.75
C ALA A 287 8.86 7.18 12.40
N SER A 288 9.34 6.34 11.47
CA SER A 288 9.96 6.79 10.21
C SER A 288 9.08 7.64 9.28
N PHE A 289 7.74 7.59 9.39
CA PHE A 289 6.84 8.36 8.52
C PHE A 289 6.95 9.89 8.73
N MET A 290 7.16 10.33 9.98
CA MET A 290 7.10 11.75 10.34
C MET A 290 8.44 12.48 10.18
N GLU A 291 9.55 11.75 10.04
CA GLU A 291 10.90 12.33 9.93
C GLU A 291 11.14 13.05 8.59
N ASP A 292 10.30 12.79 7.58
CA ASP A 292 10.47 13.24 6.18
C ASP A 292 9.43 14.28 5.72
N ILE A 293 8.79 15.00 6.64
CA ILE A 293 7.77 15.99 6.30
C ILE A 293 8.43 17.22 5.66
N ILE A 294 8.24 17.36 4.35
CA ILE A 294 8.67 18.53 3.58
C ILE A 294 7.70 19.69 3.86
N ALA A 295 8.24 20.89 4.09
CA ALA A 295 7.45 22.10 4.23
C ALA A 295 6.43 22.26 3.09
N GLY A 296 5.19 22.60 3.43
CA GLY A 296 4.09 22.75 2.48
C GLY A 296 3.25 21.49 2.23
N ARG A 297 3.62 20.32 2.78
CA ARG A 297 2.76 19.13 2.77
C ARG A 297 1.93 19.07 4.06
N PRO A 298 0.59 19.10 3.99
CA PRO A 298 -0.25 19.01 5.19
C PRO A 298 -0.15 17.62 5.83
N ILE A 299 -0.21 17.59 7.15
CA ILE A 299 -0.40 16.37 7.94
C ILE A 299 -1.89 16.26 8.23
N PHE A 300 -2.54 15.22 7.71
CA PHE A 300 -3.98 15.05 7.92
C PHE A 300 -4.32 14.43 9.28
N SER A 301 -3.50 13.48 9.75
CA SER A 301 -3.65 12.87 11.07
C SER A 301 -2.29 12.40 11.59
N PHE A 302 -2.15 12.41 12.92
CA PHE A 302 -1.05 11.70 13.57
C PHE A 302 -1.32 10.19 13.59
N PRO A 303 -0.27 9.34 13.66
CA PRO A 303 -0.39 7.89 13.73
C PRO A 303 -1.33 7.45 14.85
N SER A 304 -2.25 6.53 14.55
CA SER A 304 -3.20 5.94 15.51
C SER A 304 -4.01 6.96 16.36
N ARG A 305 -4.18 8.20 15.88
CA ARG A 305 -4.92 9.24 16.60
C ARG A 305 -6.43 9.11 16.35
N HIS A 306 -7.22 9.19 17.42
CA HIS A 306 -8.68 9.25 17.34
C HIS A 306 -9.13 10.46 16.50
N GLY A 307 -10.17 10.27 15.67
CA GLY A 307 -10.63 11.29 14.71
C GLY A 307 -9.87 11.33 13.38
N GLY A 308 -8.78 10.57 13.25
CA GLY A 308 -8.10 10.35 11.98
C GLY A 308 -8.94 9.54 10.98
N PHE A 309 -8.31 9.07 9.90
CA PHE A 309 -8.97 8.17 8.96
C PHE A 309 -9.25 6.81 9.62
N ARG A 310 -10.50 6.34 9.53
CA ARG A 310 -10.86 4.99 9.97
C ARG A 310 -10.56 3.99 8.86
N LEU A 311 -9.78 2.96 9.15
CA LEU A 311 -9.50 1.89 8.20
C LEU A 311 -10.80 1.15 7.85
N ARG A 312 -11.09 1.05 6.55
CA ARG A 312 -12.11 0.17 5.99
C ARG A 312 -11.49 -0.72 4.93
N TYR A 313 -11.68 -2.03 5.05
CA TYR A 313 -11.19 -2.95 4.04
C TYR A 313 -12.13 -2.98 2.83
N GLY A 314 -11.56 -2.85 1.64
CA GLY A 314 -12.34 -3.05 0.42
C GLY A 314 -11.65 -2.51 -0.83
N ARG A 315 -12.30 -2.73 -1.97
CA ARG A 315 -11.81 -2.29 -3.29
C ARG A 315 -12.99 -1.75 -4.07
N ALA A 316 -12.98 -0.46 -4.37
CA ALA A 316 -13.94 0.16 -5.26
C ALA A 316 -13.53 -0.02 -6.72
N ARG A 317 -14.46 0.23 -7.64
CA ARG A 317 -14.23 0.07 -9.09
C ARG A 317 -13.04 0.89 -9.60
N ASN A 318 -12.79 2.06 -8.99
CA ASN A 318 -11.72 2.96 -9.35
C ASN A 318 -10.43 2.74 -8.54
N THR A 319 -10.45 2.10 -7.36
CA THR A 319 -9.26 2.04 -6.48
C THR A 319 -8.16 1.10 -6.98
N GLY A 320 -8.38 0.36 -8.08
CA GLY A 320 -7.28 -0.23 -8.85
C GLY A 320 -6.37 -1.14 -8.04
N LEU A 321 -5.04 -0.93 -8.13
CA LEU A 321 -4.03 -1.67 -7.37
C LEU A 321 -3.75 -1.02 -6.00
N ALA A 322 -3.04 0.12 -6.00
CA ALA A 322 -2.52 0.76 -4.79
C ALA A 322 -3.12 2.15 -4.56
N ALA A 323 -4.41 2.32 -4.90
CA ALA A 323 -5.14 3.54 -4.59
C ALA A 323 -5.99 3.33 -3.33
N VAL A 324 -6.14 4.40 -2.56
CA VAL A 324 -6.98 4.45 -1.36
C VAL A 324 -8.27 5.20 -1.67
N GLY A 325 -9.39 4.67 -1.20
CA GLY A 325 -10.68 5.34 -1.34
C GLY A 325 -10.90 6.34 -0.21
N ILE A 326 -11.28 7.57 -0.55
CA ILE A 326 -11.63 8.62 0.42
C ILE A 326 -12.96 9.23 0.01
N HIS A 327 -13.79 9.57 1.00
CA HIS A 327 -15.08 10.20 0.74
C HIS A 327 -14.90 11.59 0.12
N PRO A 328 -15.62 11.98 -0.96
CA PRO A 328 -15.45 13.28 -1.59
C PRO A 328 -15.73 14.46 -0.64
N ALA A 329 -16.68 14.33 0.30
CA ALA A 329 -16.89 15.34 1.33
C ALA A 329 -15.64 15.57 2.21
N THR A 330 -14.81 14.54 2.47
CA THR A 330 -13.52 14.70 3.16
C THR A 330 -12.55 15.52 2.33
N MET A 331 -12.48 15.28 1.02
CA MET A 331 -11.67 16.08 0.10
C MET A 331 -12.07 17.56 0.13
N MET A 332 -13.37 17.84 0.16
CA MET A 332 -13.92 19.19 0.21
C MET A 332 -13.64 19.89 1.55
N VAL A 333 -13.85 19.20 2.67
CA VAL A 333 -13.54 19.70 4.03
C VAL A 333 -12.05 20.00 4.20
N LEU A 334 -11.19 19.24 3.53
CA LEU A 334 -9.75 19.48 3.48
C LEU A 334 -9.33 20.48 2.38
N HIS A 335 -10.25 21.32 1.91
CA HIS A 335 -10.01 22.39 0.93
C HIS A 335 -9.33 21.90 -0.37
N GLY A 336 -9.59 20.66 -0.79
CA GLY A 336 -9.02 20.09 -2.01
C GLY A 336 -7.53 19.75 -1.93
N PHE A 337 -6.90 19.81 -0.75
CA PHE A 337 -5.54 19.28 -0.57
C PHE A 337 -5.45 17.79 -0.88
N LEU A 338 -6.52 17.05 -0.55
CA LEU A 338 -6.76 15.73 -1.09
C LEU A 338 -7.71 15.85 -2.26
N ALA A 339 -7.26 15.43 -3.43
CA ALA A 339 -8.06 15.33 -4.65
C ALA A 339 -7.78 13.99 -5.35
N ALA A 340 -8.63 13.62 -6.31
CA ALA A 340 -8.39 12.46 -7.15
C ALA A 340 -6.99 12.53 -7.80
N GLY A 341 -6.16 11.51 -7.60
CA GLY A 341 -4.77 11.47 -8.08
C GLY A 341 -3.73 12.00 -7.08
N THR A 342 -4.14 12.61 -5.97
CA THR A 342 -3.20 13.05 -4.93
C THR A 342 -2.52 11.84 -4.28
N GLN A 343 -1.19 11.84 -4.22
CA GLN A 343 -0.47 10.79 -3.50
C GLN A 343 -0.45 11.09 -2.00
N LEU A 344 -1.19 10.30 -1.24
CA LEU A 344 -1.17 10.31 0.21
C LEU A 344 -0.08 9.36 0.70
N ARG A 345 0.85 9.85 1.51
CA ARG A 345 1.72 8.94 2.28
C ARG A 345 0.91 8.42 3.47
N ILE A 346 0.99 7.12 3.75
CA ILE A 346 0.23 6.45 4.82
C ILE A 346 1.16 5.66 5.76
N GLU A 347 0.69 5.36 6.97
CA GLU A 347 1.40 4.55 7.97
C GLU A 347 1.54 3.07 7.52
N GLY A 348 0.52 2.56 6.84
CA GLY A 348 0.48 1.22 6.29
C GLY A 348 -0.83 0.99 5.53
N PRO A 349 -0.98 -0.13 4.79
CA PRO A 349 -0.01 -1.23 4.63
C PRO A 349 1.16 -0.92 3.68
N GLY A 350 0.98 0.01 2.74
CA GLY A 350 2.02 0.49 1.82
C GLY A 350 2.68 1.79 2.30
N LYS A 351 3.66 2.30 1.55
CA LYS A 351 4.30 3.61 1.84
C LYS A 351 3.41 4.81 1.44
N ALA A 352 2.59 4.62 0.41
CA ALA A 352 1.71 5.64 -0.13
C ALA A 352 0.54 4.98 -0.85
N GLY A 353 -0.55 5.73 -0.99
CA GLY A 353 -1.69 5.39 -1.81
C GLY A 353 -2.14 6.59 -2.63
N VAL A 354 -2.60 6.35 -3.85
CA VAL A 354 -3.22 7.40 -4.67
C VAL A 354 -4.66 7.59 -4.19
N VAL A 355 -5.07 8.81 -3.89
CA VAL A 355 -6.42 9.11 -3.43
C VAL A 355 -7.40 9.03 -4.59
N LEU A 356 -8.51 8.31 -4.39
CA LEU A 356 -9.63 8.24 -5.32
C LEU A 356 -10.97 8.39 -4.59
N PRO A 357 -11.96 9.03 -5.23
CA PRO A 357 -13.26 9.29 -4.59
C PRO A 357 -14.08 8.01 -4.45
N VAL A 358 -14.60 7.75 -3.26
CA VAL A 358 -15.58 6.70 -2.98
C VAL A 358 -16.67 7.28 -2.09
N ASP A 359 -17.87 7.46 -2.63
CA ASP A 359 -19.01 8.13 -2.00
C ASP A 359 -19.89 7.22 -1.13
N THR A 360 -19.61 5.91 -1.13
CA THR A 360 -20.35 4.92 -0.33
C THR A 360 -19.79 4.69 1.08
N ILE A 361 -18.58 5.19 1.37
CA ILE A 361 -17.92 5.02 2.67
C ILE A 361 -18.26 6.18 3.63
N GLU A 362 -17.90 6.06 4.91
CA GLU A 362 -18.31 7.05 5.91
C GLU A 362 -17.67 8.43 5.65
N PRO A 363 -18.48 9.51 5.61
CA PRO A 363 -18.00 10.89 5.40
C PRO A 363 -17.35 11.48 6.67
N PRO A 364 -16.78 12.70 6.61
CA PRO A 364 -16.21 13.34 7.79
C PRO A 364 -17.32 13.89 8.70
N VAL A 365 -16.98 14.08 9.98
CA VAL A 365 -17.83 14.78 10.97
C VAL A 365 -17.10 16.02 11.46
N VAL A 366 -17.81 17.15 11.48
CA VAL A 366 -17.24 18.46 11.80
C VAL A 366 -18.04 19.17 12.89
N ARG A 367 -17.35 20.02 13.65
CA ARG A 367 -17.95 21.03 14.53
C ARG A 367 -17.99 22.37 13.79
N LEU A 368 -19.11 23.06 13.86
CA LEU A 368 -19.30 24.40 13.33
C LEU A 368 -18.96 25.47 14.39
N ARG A 369 -18.74 26.72 13.98
CA ARG A 369 -18.43 27.86 14.87
C ARG A 369 -19.50 28.14 15.94
N ASN A 370 -20.74 27.71 15.71
CA ASN A 370 -21.82 27.82 16.70
C ASN A 370 -21.84 26.64 17.71
N GLY A 371 -20.89 25.70 17.61
CA GLY A 371 -20.78 24.50 18.43
C GLY A 371 -21.56 23.30 17.91
N SER A 372 -22.39 23.43 16.87
CA SER A 372 -23.15 22.30 16.31
C SER A 372 -22.21 21.28 15.67
N VAL A 373 -22.55 19.99 15.78
CA VAL A 373 -21.81 18.88 15.15
C VAL A 373 -22.64 18.32 14.01
N VAL A 374 -22.01 18.17 12.85
CA VAL A 374 -22.66 17.77 11.60
C VAL A 374 -21.83 16.69 10.92
N ARG A 375 -22.50 15.60 10.52
CA ARG A 375 -21.96 14.66 9.54
C ARG A 375 -22.06 15.31 8.16
N VAL A 376 -20.92 15.51 7.51
CA VAL A 376 -20.86 16.27 6.26
C VAL A 376 -21.38 15.39 5.12
N SER A 377 -22.18 15.98 4.23
CA SER A 377 -22.63 15.33 3.00
C SER A 377 -22.33 16.24 1.81
N LEU A 378 -22.47 15.72 0.59
CA LEU A 378 -22.25 16.54 -0.61
C LEU A 378 -23.33 17.63 -0.73
N GLU A 379 -24.52 17.36 -0.22
CA GLU A 379 -25.67 18.27 -0.25
C GLU A 379 -25.53 19.40 0.77
N ASN A 380 -25.01 19.11 1.97
CA ASN A 380 -24.93 20.11 3.05
C ASN A 380 -23.63 20.93 3.04
N PHE A 381 -22.57 20.45 2.37
CA PHE A 381 -21.24 21.05 2.44
C PHE A 381 -21.23 22.54 2.11
N GLU A 382 -21.96 22.94 1.06
CA GLU A 382 -21.92 24.32 0.55
C GLU A 382 -22.50 25.33 1.55
N GLN A 383 -23.41 24.89 2.41
CA GLN A 383 -24.00 25.71 3.47
C GLN A 383 -23.07 25.85 4.68
N ILE A 384 -22.22 24.85 4.93
CA ILE A 384 -21.41 24.79 6.15
C ILE A 384 -19.94 25.14 5.95
N LYS A 385 -19.40 25.11 4.71
CA LYS A 385 -17.96 25.23 4.42
C LYS A 385 -17.25 26.41 5.07
N ASN A 386 -17.92 27.57 5.19
CA ASN A 386 -17.34 28.81 5.71
C ASN A 386 -17.44 28.93 7.25
N VAL A 387 -18.16 28.00 7.88
CA VAL A 387 -18.43 28.01 9.32
C VAL A 387 -17.95 26.74 10.01
N ILE A 388 -17.18 25.88 9.32
CA ILE A 388 -16.44 24.77 9.94
C ILE A 388 -15.39 25.36 10.89
N ASP A 389 -15.38 24.88 12.12
CA ASP A 389 -14.45 25.27 13.18
C ASP A 389 -13.41 24.17 13.44
N GLN A 390 -13.86 22.92 13.54
CA GLN A 390 -12.99 21.78 13.81
C GLN A 390 -13.46 20.52 13.07
N ILE A 391 -12.53 19.75 12.53
CA ILE A 391 -12.81 18.40 12.02
C ILE A 391 -12.68 17.42 13.20
N LEU A 392 -13.76 16.72 13.52
CA LEU A 392 -13.80 15.74 14.62
C LEU A 392 -13.43 14.33 14.14
N PHE A 393 -13.80 14.01 12.90
CA PHE A 393 -13.52 12.75 12.25
C PHE A 393 -13.28 12.97 10.75
N LEU A 394 -12.21 12.40 10.20
CA LEU A 394 -11.87 12.53 8.78
C LEU A 394 -12.72 11.66 7.85
N GLY A 395 -13.42 10.65 8.37
CA GLY A 395 -14.12 9.66 7.55
C GLY A 395 -13.30 8.38 7.36
N ASP A 396 -13.81 7.52 6.50
CA ASP A 396 -13.16 6.26 6.14
C ASP A 396 -11.98 6.47 5.18
N ILE A 397 -10.97 5.60 5.30
CA ILE A 397 -9.98 5.31 4.25
C ILE A 397 -10.15 3.86 3.81
N LEU A 398 -10.56 3.67 2.56
CA LEU A 398 -10.75 2.36 1.95
C LEU A 398 -9.40 1.83 1.45
N VAL A 399 -8.98 0.68 1.97
CA VAL A 399 -7.71 0.03 1.62
C VAL A 399 -7.95 -1.41 1.18
N GLY A 400 -7.36 -1.80 0.05
CA GLY A 400 -7.50 -3.14 -0.50
C GLY A 400 -6.75 -4.19 0.34
N PHE A 401 -7.35 -5.37 0.53
CA PHE A 401 -6.66 -6.52 1.13
C PHE A 401 -5.37 -6.88 0.37
N GLY A 402 -5.38 -6.73 -0.96
CA GLY A 402 -4.21 -6.97 -1.81
C GLY A 402 -2.99 -6.14 -1.42
N ASP A 403 -3.18 -4.92 -0.88
CA ASP A 403 -2.07 -4.08 -0.43
C ASP A 403 -1.41 -4.65 0.84
N PHE A 404 -2.19 -5.21 1.76
CA PHE A 404 -1.66 -5.91 2.95
C PHE A 404 -0.88 -7.16 2.55
N LEU A 405 -1.45 -7.96 1.66
CA LEU A 405 -0.83 -9.18 1.15
C LEU A 405 0.49 -8.87 0.43
N TYR A 406 0.49 -7.89 -0.48
CA TYR A 406 1.68 -7.52 -1.27
C TYR A 406 2.81 -6.95 -0.40
N ASN A 407 2.47 -6.16 0.62
CA ASN A 407 3.45 -5.56 1.52
C ASN A 407 3.82 -6.46 2.71
N ASN A 408 3.25 -7.67 2.80
CA ASN A 408 3.45 -8.62 3.90
C ASN A 408 3.24 -7.96 5.28
N LYS A 409 2.11 -7.25 5.43
CA LYS A 409 1.71 -6.57 6.67
C LYS A 409 0.57 -7.32 7.36
N PRO A 410 0.55 -7.38 8.70
CA PRO A 410 -0.58 -7.95 9.43
C PRO A 410 -1.83 -7.11 9.19
N LEU A 411 -3.00 -7.77 9.18
CA LEU A 411 -4.28 -7.08 9.16
C LEU A 411 -4.53 -6.40 10.51
N HIS A 412 -4.94 -5.14 10.48
CA HIS A 412 -5.42 -4.43 11.66
C HIS A 412 -6.92 -4.69 11.90
N PRO A 413 -7.41 -4.57 13.13
CA PRO A 413 -8.84 -4.63 13.39
C PRO A 413 -9.60 -3.56 12.58
N SER A 414 -10.67 -3.97 11.91
CA SER A 414 -11.63 -3.04 11.28
C SER A 414 -12.74 -2.70 12.26
N GLY A 415 -13.33 -1.51 12.12
CA GLY A 415 -14.64 -1.24 12.70
C GLY A 415 -15.73 -2.09 12.04
N ILE A 416 -16.92 -2.13 12.65
CA ILE A 416 -18.10 -2.71 12.02
C ILE A 416 -18.55 -1.81 10.85
N THR A 417 -18.78 -2.42 9.69
CA THR A 417 -19.14 -1.73 8.43
C THR A 417 -20.38 -2.36 7.82
N GLU A 418 -21.02 -1.66 6.88
CA GLU A 418 -22.28 -2.11 6.27
C GLU A 418 -22.16 -3.48 5.60
N GLU A 419 -21.04 -3.75 4.93
CA GLU A 419 -20.76 -5.04 4.29
C GLU A 419 -20.62 -6.18 5.31
N TRP A 420 -19.98 -5.92 6.46
CA TRP A 420 -19.86 -6.92 7.52
C TRP A 420 -21.23 -7.15 8.16
N TRP A 421 -21.91 -6.09 8.58
CA TRP A 421 -23.23 -6.17 9.21
C TRP A 421 -24.24 -6.90 8.33
N CYS A 422 -24.23 -6.65 7.01
CA CYS A 422 -25.09 -7.35 6.07
C CYS A 422 -24.78 -8.86 5.99
N VAL A 423 -23.51 -9.26 6.04
CA VAL A 423 -23.12 -10.68 6.08
C VAL A 423 -23.56 -11.33 7.40
N GLU A 424 -23.45 -10.63 8.52
CA GLU A 424 -23.95 -11.09 9.83
C GLU A 424 -25.47 -11.31 9.80
N LEU A 425 -26.21 -10.34 9.25
CA LEU A 425 -27.66 -10.43 9.09
C LEU A 425 -28.06 -11.61 8.18
N ARG A 426 -27.41 -11.80 7.03
CA ARG A 426 -27.65 -12.98 6.16
C ARG A 426 -27.39 -14.28 6.91
N ARG A 427 -26.34 -14.34 7.73
CA ARG A 427 -26.01 -15.54 8.50
C ARG A 427 -27.09 -15.85 9.54
N ILE A 428 -27.63 -14.84 10.21
CA ILE A 428 -28.74 -14.99 11.16
C ILE A 428 -29.99 -15.49 10.44
N ILE A 429 -30.37 -14.87 9.31
CA ILE A 429 -31.52 -15.30 8.49
C ILE A 429 -31.35 -16.76 8.04
N GLN A 430 -30.14 -17.13 7.59
CA GLN A 430 -29.86 -18.50 7.16
C GLN A 430 -29.99 -19.52 8.30
N LYS A 431 -29.55 -19.16 9.50
CA LYS A 431 -29.47 -20.07 10.65
C LYS A 431 -30.79 -20.18 11.41
N ASP A 432 -31.42 -19.05 11.68
CA ASP A 432 -32.55 -18.97 12.61
C ASP A 432 -33.91 -18.95 11.86
N PHE A 433 -33.89 -18.67 10.55
CA PHE A 433 -35.09 -18.60 9.67
C PHE A 433 -34.98 -19.49 8.42
N ASN A 434 -34.05 -20.45 8.41
CA ASN A 434 -33.79 -21.36 7.28
C ASN A 434 -33.57 -20.66 5.91
N GLY A 435 -33.15 -19.39 5.93
CA GLY A 435 -32.96 -18.59 4.72
C GLY A 435 -34.22 -17.85 4.22
N SER A 436 -35.37 -17.94 4.90
CA SER A 436 -36.56 -17.16 4.54
C SER A 436 -36.40 -15.71 4.97
N VAL A 437 -36.37 -14.82 3.97
CA VAL A 437 -36.34 -13.37 4.20
C VAL A 437 -37.71 -12.87 4.64
N GLU A 438 -38.78 -13.53 4.21
CA GLU A 438 -40.16 -13.23 4.55
C GLU A 438 -40.43 -13.41 6.04
N GLU A 439 -40.06 -14.57 6.60
CA GLU A 439 -40.22 -14.85 8.03
C GLU A 439 -39.39 -13.89 8.88
N ALA A 440 -38.14 -13.62 8.48
CA ALA A 440 -37.28 -12.68 9.19
C ALA A 440 -37.83 -11.25 9.15
N ALA A 441 -38.39 -10.82 8.01
CA ALA A 441 -39.01 -9.52 7.84
C ALA A 441 -40.27 -9.38 8.69
N GLU A 442 -41.11 -10.42 8.74
CA GLU A 442 -42.31 -10.46 9.58
C GLU A 442 -41.96 -10.34 11.07
N VAL A 443 -40.99 -11.13 11.54
CA VAL A 443 -40.52 -11.10 12.95
C VAL A 443 -39.90 -9.75 13.30
N ALA A 444 -39.15 -9.13 12.39
CA ALA A 444 -38.58 -7.80 12.59
C ALA A 444 -39.57 -6.66 12.38
N ASN A 445 -40.80 -6.93 11.92
CA ASN A 445 -41.79 -5.92 11.54
C ASN A 445 -41.22 -4.90 10.52
N VAL A 446 -40.47 -5.39 9.54
CA VAL A 446 -39.94 -4.65 8.39
C VAL A 446 -40.56 -5.24 7.13
N SER A 447 -40.78 -4.45 6.07
CA SER A 447 -41.32 -5.02 4.83
C SER A 447 -40.29 -5.93 4.15
N VAL A 448 -40.75 -7.04 3.55
CA VAL A 448 -39.89 -8.01 2.85
C VAL A 448 -39.03 -7.30 1.80
N SER A 449 -39.66 -6.49 0.94
CA SER A 449 -38.98 -5.69 -0.10
C SER A 449 -37.87 -4.81 0.45
N ARG A 450 -38.02 -4.32 1.68
CA ARG A 450 -37.04 -3.45 2.32
C ARG A 450 -35.86 -4.24 2.86
N LEU A 451 -36.12 -5.36 3.52
CA LEU A 451 -35.08 -6.26 4.00
C LEU A 451 -34.27 -6.81 2.82
N GLU A 452 -34.93 -7.21 1.72
CA GLU A 452 -34.27 -7.61 0.48
C GLU A 452 -33.39 -6.49 -0.08
N ALA A 453 -33.88 -5.25 -0.17
CA ALA A 453 -33.08 -4.13 -0.67
C ALA A 453 -31.82 -3.87 0.17
N ILE A 454 -31.96 -3.91 1.50
CA ILE A 454 -30.83 -3.81 2.44
C ILE A 454 -29.82 -4.93 2.19
N LEU A 455 -30.30 -6.17 2.02
CA LEU A 455 -29.45 -7.34 1.77
C LEU A 455 -28.81 -7.31 0.39
N THR A 456 -29.44 -6.79 -0.65
CA THR A 456 -28.89 -6.76 -2.00
C THR A 456 -27.84 -5.66 -2.17
N ASN A 457 -28.10 -4.46 -1.65
CA ASN A 457 -27.18 -3.33 -1.74
C ASN A 457 -27.15 -2.54 -0.43
N PRO A 458 -26.32 -2.96 0.56
CA PRO A 458 -26.29 -2.36 1.89
C PRO A 458 -25.69 -0.94 1.92
N PHE A 459 -25.06 -0.49 0.82
CA PHE A 459 -24.44 0.84 0.76
C PHE A 459 -25.46 1.93 0.44
N GLU A 460 -26.37 1.66 -0.51
CA GLU A 460 -27.42 2.61 -0.93
C GLU A 460 -28.70 2.46 -0.09
N ASN A 461 -29.00 1.25 0.37
CA ASN A 461 -30.23 0.94 1.10
C ASN A 461 -29.98 0.87 2.61
N LYS A 462 -29.45 1.93 3.22
CA LYS A 462 -29.23 1.96 4.67
C LYS A 462 -30.58 1.96 5.41
N PRO A 463 -30.78 1.12 6.45
CA PRO A 463 -31.99 1.13 7.25
C PRO A 463 -32.18 2.48 7.97
N THR A 464 -33.42 2.87 8.20
CA THR A 464 -33.76 3.98 9.12
C THR A 464 -33.42 3.57 10.57
N ALA A 465 -33.34 4.52 11.50
CA ALA A 465 -33.13 4.20 12.91
C ALA A 465 -34.17 3.20 13.45
N LYS A 466 -35.42 3.34 13.03
CA LYS A 466 -36.51 2.42 13.39
C LYS A 466 -36.27 1.01 12.87
N GLU A 467 -35.95 0.88 11.58
CA GLU A 467 -35.65 -0.42 10.96
C GLU A 467 -34.42 -1.07 11.60
N ALA A 468 -33.34 -0.31 11.81
CA ALA A 468 -32.10 -0.81 12.39
C ALA A 468 -32.31 -1.37 13.81
N MET A 469 -33.10 -0.67 14.64
CA MET A 469 -33.40 -1.16 15.99
C MET A 469 -34.39 -2.31 16.00
N ALA A 470 -35.39 -2.32 15.11
CA ALA A 470 -36.31 -3.43 15.00
C ALA A 470 -35.56 -4.72 14.62
N LEU A 471 -34.64 -4.65 13.65
CA LEU A 471 -33.77 -5.76 13.26
C LEU A 471 -32.85 -6.17 14.42
N ALA A 472 -32.20 -5.22 15.10
CA ALA A 472 -31.29 -5.54 16.21
C ALA A 472 -32.02 -6.23 17.38
N LEU A 473 -33.21 -5.76 17.74
CA LEU A 473 -34.00 -6.33 18.83
C LEU A 473 -34.62 -7.67 18.46
N ALA A 474 -35.23 -7.79 17.28
CA ALA A 474 -35.97 -8.99 16.88
C ALA A 474 -35.04 -10.12 16.44
N LEU A 475 -33.98 -9.79 15.70
CA LEU A 475 -33.07 -10.78 15.11
C LEU A 475 -31.78 -10.95 15.91
N GLN A 476 -31.56 -10.15 16.97
CA GLN A 476 -30.34 -10.17 17.78
C GLN A 476 -29.05 -9.93 16.97
N VAL A 477 -29.18 -9.22 15.84
CA VAL A 477 -28.03 -8.71 15.09
C VAL A 477 -27.48 -7.47 15.79
N SER A 478 -26.19 -7.19 15.63
CA SER A 478 -25.57 -5.94 16.06
C SER A 478 -26.34 -4.71 15.52
N LEU A 479 -26.30 -3.57 16.23
CA LEU A 479 -26.87 -2.33 15.72
C LEU A 479 -26.19 -1.94 14.39
N HIS A 480 -26.94 -1.38 13.45
CA HIS A 480 -26.41 -0.99 12.15
C HIS A 480 -25.24 0.02 12.32
N PRO A 481 -24.12 -0.14 11.58
CA PRO A 481 -22.90 0.67 11.75
C PRO A 481 -23.11 2.17 11.58
N HIS A 482 -24.04 2.60 10.72
CA HIS A 482 -24.37 4.02 10.55
C HIS A 482 -24.86 4.71 11.85
N PHE A 483 -25.48 3.93 12.74
CA PHE A 483 -26.02 4.35 14.03
C PHE A 483 -25.14 3.93 15.20
N THR A 484 -23.93 3.42 14.93
CA THR A 484 -22.98 3.01 15.96
C THR A 484 -21.96 4.13 16.17
N TYR A 485 -22.14 4.91 17.24
CA TYR A 485 -21.20 5.97 17.61
C TYR A 485 -19.86 5.42 18.14
N PHE A 486 -18.86 6.29 18.29
CA PHE A 486 -17.53 5.90 18.79
C PHE A 486 -17.51 5.68 20.31
N TRP A 487 -18.34 4.76 20.82
CA TRP A 487 -18.47 4.45 22.24
C TRP A 487 -17.16 4.02 22.90
N THR A 488 -16.25 3.40 22.14
CA THR A 488 -14.90 3.03 22.61
C THR A 488 -14.01 4.23 22.94
N SER A 489 -14.39 5.44 22.51
CA SER A 489 -13.66 6.66 22.81
C SER A 489 -13.99 7.25 24.17
N ILE A 490 -14.95 6.68 24.92
CA ILE A 490 -15.35 7.15 26.26
C ILE A 490 -15.31 6.02 27.29
N SER A 491 -15.11 6.39 28.55
CA SER A 491 -15.18 5.50 29.70
C SER A 491 -16.62 5.26 30.16
N VAL A 492 -16.82 4.23 31.00
CA VAL A 492 -18.13 3.93 31.60
C VAL A 492 -18.64 5.08 32.47
N GLU A 493 -17.74 5.82 33.13
CA GLU A 493 -18.11 6.98 33.94
C GLU A 493 -18.62 8.13 33.07
N GLU A 494 -17.96 8.38 31.94
CA GLU A 494 -18.40 9.35 30.94
C GLU A 494 -19.73 8.94 30.29
N PHE A 495 -19.91 7.64 30.01
CA PHE A 495 -21.19 7.11 29.55
C PHE A 495 -22.32 7.35 30.57
N ARG A 496 -22.06 7.13 31.87
CA ARG A 496 -23.04 7.45 32.93
C ARG A 496 -23.39 8.92 32.96
N LYS A 497 -22.43 9.82 32.74
CA LYS A 497 -22.68 11.27 32.65
C LYS A 497 -23.62 11.60 31.49
N LEU A 498 -23.38 11.03 30.30
CA LEU A 498 -24.29 11.19 29.15
C LEU A 498 -25.70 10.68 29.47
N ARG A 499 -25.81 9.51 30.11
CA ARG A 499 -27.09 8.96 30.52
C ARG A 499 -27.82 9.85 31.53
N SER A 500 -27.13 10.33 32.57
CA SER A 500 -27.70 11.25 33.55
C SER A 500 -28.16 12.56 32.90
N TRP A 501 -27.39 13.09 31.96
CA TRP A 501 -27.78 14.26 31.18
C TRP A 501 -29.05 14.00 30.36
N LEU A 502 -29.13 12.86 29.66
CA LEU A 502 -30.31 12.47 28.89
C LEU A 502 -31.56 12.35 29.77
N LEU A 503 -31.45 11.70 30.94
CA LEU A 503 -32.57 11.52 31.87
C LEU A 503 -33.09 12.85 32.44
N ASN A 504 -32.24 13.88 32.49
CA ASN A 504 -32.61 15.23 32.92
C ASN A 504 -33.00 16.16 31.76
N SER A 505 -32.94 15.67 30.51
CA SER A 505 -33.25 16.44 29.31
C SER A 505 -34.73 16.37 28.97
N LYS A 506 -35.25 17.40 28.29
CA LYS A 506 -36.61 17.39 27.76
C LYS A 506 -36.64 16.57 26.48
N THR A 507 -37.47 15.52 26.45
CA THR A 507 -37.62 14.64 25.29
C THR A 507 -39.00 14.84 24.66
N ARG A 508 -39.05 14.78 23.33
CA ARG A 508 -40.30 14.71 22.56
C ARG A 508 -40.41 13.31 21.98
N VAL A 509 -41.49 12.62 22.34
CA VAL A 509 -41.75 11.25 21.91
C VAL A 509 -43.03 11.23 21.09
N LYS A 510 -42.99 10.60 19.92
CA LYS A 510 -44.15 10.38 19.05
C LYS A 510 -44.13 8.95 18.56
N ASN A 511 -45.21 8.20 18.76
CA ASN A 511 -45.31 6.78 18.37
C ASN A 511 -44.12 5.93 18.84
N ASP A 512 -43.74 6.08 20.11
CA ASP A 512 -42.59 5.41 20.75
C ASP A 512 -41.21 5.73 20.16
N ILE A 513 -41.12 6.73 19.29
CA ILE A 513 -39.89 7.24 18.71
C ILE A 513 -39.53 8.57 19.39
N VAL A 514 -38.29 8.67 19.86
CA VAL A 514 -37.76 9.93 20.40
C VAL A 514 -37.34 10.79 19.22
N GLU A 515 -38.16 11.79 18.89
CA GLU A 515 -37.90 12.69 17.75
C GLU A 515 -36.92 13.81 18.12
N GLU A 516 -36.85 14.17 19.40
CA GLU A 516 -36.07 15.33 19.86
C GLU A 516 -35.64 15.17 21.32
N ILE A 517 -34.39 15.57 21.61
CA ILE A 517 -33.81 15.68 22.95
C ILE A 517 -33.25 17.09 23.10
N ILE A 518 -33.71 17.85 24.10
CA ILE A 518 -33.22 19.18 24.45
C ILE A 518 -32.68 19.16 25.87
N GLY A 519 -31.37 19.35 26.02
CA GLY A 519 -30.69 19.35 27.31
C GLY A 519 -29.81 20.57 27.54
N ALA A 520 -29.34 20.71 28.78
CA ALA A 520 -28.42 21.79 29.15
C ALA A 520 -27.11 21.67 28.35
N ASN A 521 -26.58 22.81 27.88
CA ASN A 521 -25.27 22.85 27.24
C ASN A 521 -24.16 22.84 28.31
N ASP A 522 -23.97 21.68 28.91
CA ASP A 522 -22.88 21.39 29.83
C ASP A 522 -21.59 21.12 29.04
N GLY A 523 -20.49 21.76 29.44
CA GLY A 523 -19.22 21.67 28.71
C GLY A 523 -18.65 20.24 28.65
N VAL A 524 -18.84 19.45 29.70
CA VAL A 524 -18.37 18.06 29.74
C VAL A 524 -19.23 17.20 28.82
N VAL A 525 -20.56 17.32 28.88
CA VAL A 525 -21.46 16.60 27.98
C VAL A 525 -21.19 16.96 26.52
N LYS A 526 -20.97 18.24 26.24
CA LYS A 526 -20.66 18.73 24.90
C LYS A 526 -19.39 18.07 24.33
N GLU A 527 -18.32 18.04 25.12
CA GLU A 527 -17.07 17.38 24.74
C GLU A 527 -17.25 15.88 24.48
N LEU A 528 -18.04 15.21 25.33
CA LEU A 528 -18.33 13.79 25.15
C LEU A 528 -19.10 13.52 23.86
N LEU A 529 -20.13 14.31 23.55
CA LEU A 529 -20.89 14.21 22.29
C LEU A 529 -20.00 14.45 21.07
N GLU A 530 -19.04 15.39 21.15
CA GLU A 530 -18.05 15.63 20.10
C GLU A 530 -17.11 14.43 19.92
N ARG A 531 -16.59 13.84 21.01
CA ARG A 531 -15.67 12.68 20.97
C ARG A 531 -16.31 11.45 20.33
N ILE A 532 -17.58 11.20 20.62
CA ILE A 532 -18.35 10.10 20.01
C ILE A 532 -18.97 10.47 18.65
N CYS A 533 -18.77 11.71 18.18
CA CYS A 533 -19.26 12.23 16.91
C CYS A 533 -20.78 12.18 16.72
N VAL A 534 -21.57 12.40 17.78
CA VAL A 534 -23.03 12.46 17.69
C VAL A 534 -23.45 13.79 17.05
N PRO A 535 -24.18 13.80 15.91
CA PRO A 535 -24.70 15.03 15.33
C PRO A 535 -25.70 15.73 16.25
N HIS A 536 -25.50 17.03 16.47
CA HIS A 536 -26.37 17.83 17.34
C HIS A 536 -26.28 19.33 17.02
N LYS A 537 -27.33 20.07 17.35
CA LYS A 537 -27.42 21.53 17.18
C LYS A 537 -27.27 22.25 18.51
N ILE A 538 -26.79 23.49 18.45
CA ILE A 538 -26.82 24.43 19.57
C ILE A 538 -27.89 25.49 19.29
N VAL A 539 -29.00 25.44 20.02
CA VAL A 539 -30.14 26.35 19.89
C VAL A 539 -30.45 26.94 21.27
N GLU A 540 -30.53 28.27 21.37
CA GLU A 540 -30.80 28.98 22.63
C GLU A 540 -29.89 28.56 23.81
N LYS A 541 -28.60 28.32 23.51
CA LYS A 541 -27.60 27.80 24.48
C LYS A 541 -27.94 26.42 25.07
N LYS A 542 -28.74 25.61 24.38
CA LYS A 542 -29.03 24.23 24.73
C LYS A 542 -28.53 23.30 23.64
N ILE A 543 -28.22 22.06 24.03
CA ILE A 543 -27.88 21.00 23.07
C ILE A 543 -29.18 20.35 22.63
N GLN A 544 -29.36 20.25 21.32
CA GLN A 544 -30.53 19.66 20.68
C GLN A 544 -30.11 18.53 19.75
N ILE A 545 -30.64 17.33 19.98
CA ILE A 545 -30.48 16.16 19.11
C ILE A 545 -31.84 15.86 18.50
N GLU A 546 -31.91 15.61 17.19
CA GLU A 546 -33.16 15.46 16.44
C GLU A 546 -33.16 14.19 15.56
N GLY A 547 -34.35 13.71 15.22
CA GLY A 547 -34.58 12.66 14.23
C GLY A 547 -33.98 11.31 14.63
N ASP A 548 -33.44 10.60 13.65
CA ASP A 548 -32.84 9.26 13.84
C ASP A 548 -31.73 9.25 14.91
N GLU A 549 -30.93 10.31 14.97
CA GLU A 549 -29.85 10.45 15.96
C GLU A 549 -30.42 10.55 17.39
N ALA A 550 -31.53 11.27 17.58
CA ALA A 550 -32.18 11.36 18.89
C ALA A 550 -32.72 10.01 19.35
N TYR A 551 -33.32 9.27 18.41
CA TYR A 551 -33.92 7.98 18.72
C TYR A 551 -32.87 6.94 19.10
N VAL A 552 -31.81 6.81 18.31
CA VAL A 552 -30.71 5.88 18.57
C VAL A 552 -29.97 6.25 19.85
N PHE A 553 -29.63 7.53 20.03
CA PHE A 553 -28.90 7.98 21.22
C PHE A 553 -29.70 7.72 22.50
N ALA A 554 -31.01 7.98 22.49
CA ALA A 554 -31.88 7.69 23.62
C ALA A 554 -31.98 6.19 23.93
N PHE A 555 -32.04 5.37 22.88
CA PHE A 555 -32.09 3.92 23.02
C PHE A 555 -30.79 3.37 23.62
N CYS A 556 -29.63 3.72 23.07
CA CYS A 556 -28.31 3.27 23.53
C CYS A 556 -28.04 3.63 24.99
N LEU A 557 -28.50 4.79 25.46
CA LEU A 557 -28.35 5.21 26.86
C LEU A 557 -29.43 4.65 27.80
N GLY A 558 -30.34 3.82 27.27
CA GLY A 558 -31.34 3.11 28.06
C GLY A 558 -32.45 4.02 28.61
N LEU A 559 -32.92 5.01 27.83
CA LEU A 559 -34.07 5.83 28.22
C LEU A 559 -35.34 5.00 28.45
N HIS A 560 -35.48 3.89 27.72
CA HIS A 560 -36.55 2.91 27.87
C HIS A 560 -36.45 2.07 29.16
N VAL A 561 -35.28 2.07 29.81
CA VAL A 561 -35.00 1.35 31.07
C VAL A 561 -34.29 2.26 32.08
N PRO A 562 -34.96 3.32 32.58
CA PRO A 562 -34.31 4.35 33.41
C PRO A 562 -33.81 3.81 34.76
N LYS A 563 -34.34 2.67 35.23
CA LYS A 563 -33.94 2.01 36.49
C LYS A 563 -32.78 1.01 36.33
N ALA A 564 -32.30 0.74 35.11
CA ALA A 564 -31.21 -0.18 34.87
C ALA A 564 -29.91 0.30 35.55
N ARG A 565 -29.18 -0.62 36.20
CA ARG A 565 -27.89 -0.35 36.82
C ARG A 565 -26.77 -0.62 35.83
N ILE A 566 -25.88 0.34 35.64
CA ILE A 566 -24.66 0.19 34.82
C ILE A 566 -23.55 -0.36 35.72
N THR A 567 -23.05 -1.56 35.42
CA THR A 567 -21.98 -2.22 36.19
C THR A 567 -20.60 -1.63 35.83
N HIS A 568 -19.64 -1.68 36.77
CA HIS A 568 -18.28 -1.15 36.54
C HIS A 568 -17.33 -2.14 35.86
N ALA A 569 -17.74 -3.40 35.69
CA ALA A 569 -16.89 -4.48 35.18
C ALA A 569 -16.84 -4.58 33.65
N LYS A 570 -17.56 -3.72 32.94
CA LYS A 570 -17.79 -3.78 31.49
C LYS A 570 -17.32 -2.50 30.82
N SER A 571 -16.90 -2.56 29.56
CA SER A 571 -16.58 -1.36 28.78
C SER A 571 -17.83 -0.54 28.44
N ALA A 572 -17.68 0.69 27.91
CA ALA A 572 -18.84 1.48 27.46
C ALA A 572 -19.60 0.83 26.28
N LEU A 573 -18.99 -0.15 25.61
CA LEU A 573 -19.58 -0.91 24.50
C LEU A 573 -20.38 -2.14 24.98
N GLU A 574 -20.12 -2.64 26.20
CA GLU A 574 -20.66 -3.88 26.79
C GLU A 574 -21.76 -3.65 27.83
#